data_AF-A0A6I9S9B0-F1
#
_entry.id   AF-A0A6I9S9B0-F1
#
_cell.length_a   1.000
_cell.length_b   1.000
_cell.length_c   1.000
_cell.angle_alpha   90.00
_cell.angle_beta   90.00
_cell.angle_gamma   90.00
#
_symmetry.space_group_name_H-M   'P 1'
#
loop_
_entity.id
_entity.type
_entity.pdbx_description
1 polymer ?
#
loop_
_entity_poly.entity_id
_entity_poly.type
_entity_poly.pdbx_seq_one_letter_code
_entity_poly.pdbx_strand_id
1 'polypeptide(L)'
;MGGGKRHSSATSTSGKKSRPSPSPPFTAEDLMPVLSLLASAVFLSLRFLSDTDLLLLPSQTLSLESSLFSASFSLSRLLSLLPSSSLQSLKTLTLEPSPSSSSSSSSWFLRFLSSSSSHGFDPRWIEVFRMSKPSFYLLLQHLSPSLLSDPSSGPSDHKLGTALFRLAHATPFHSVARRFGLPSPTAACRVFYQVCKAVTDQLGHLFKLSSDLQRVVQGFTWMSLPNCCGVLGFARFSIEGELKGGSMASPDSPLRGS
;
A
#
# COMPACT_ATOMS: atom_id res chain seq x y z
N MET A 1 35.11 -81.26 -57.80
CA MET A 1 35.88 -80.04 -58.15
C MET A 1 35.18 -78.83 -57.54
N GLY A 2 35.91 -78.03 -56.75
CA GLY A 2 35.59 -76.65 -56.29
C GLY A 2 34.32 -76.48 -55.42
N GLY A 3 34.33 -76.00 -54.18
CA GLY A 3 35.19 -75.01 -53.54
C GLY A 3 34.50 -73.64 -53.55
N GLY A 4 33.97 -73.19 -52.40
CA GLY A 4 33.42 -71.83 -52.26
C GLY A 4 32.76 -71.52 -50.91
N LYS A 5 33.56 -71.09 -49.93
CA LYS A 5 33.14 -70.43 -48.66
C LYS A 5 32.62 -69.01 -48.94
N ARG A 6 31.67 -68.50 -48.14
CA ARG A 6 31.79 -67.29 -47.27
C ARG A 6 30.46 -66.78 -46.66
N HIS A 7 30.41 -66.81 -45.33
CA HIS A 7 30.05 -65.76 -44.35
C HIS A 7 28.88 -64.76 -44.54
N SER A 8 27.99 -64.80 -43.53
CA SER A 8 27.55 -63.69 -42.64
C SER A 8 26.70 -62.53 -43.18
N SER A 9 25.52 -62.33 -42.60
CA SER A 9 25.23 -61.10 -41.81
C SER A 9 23.88 -61.18 -41.09
N ALA A 10 23.94 -60.80 -39.81
CA ALA A 10 22.82 -60.71 -38.88
C ALA A 10 21.92 -59.52 -39.24
N THR A 11 20.60 -59.74 -39.23
CA THR A 11 19.60 -58.69 -39.35
C THR A 11 19.37 -58.05 -37.99
N SER A 12 19.97 -56.88 -37.75
CA SER A 12 19.65 -56.03 -36.60
C SER A 12 18.37 -55.23 -36.89
N THR A 13 17.28 -55.60 -36.20
CA THR A 13 16.04 -54.82 -36.17
C THR A 13 16.25 -53.55 -35.35
N SER A 14 16.51 -52.43 -36.04
CA SER A 14 16.47 -51.09 -35.44
C SER A 14 15.02 -50.66 -35.23
N GLY A 15 14.57 -50.71 -33.97
CA GLY A 15 13.33 -50.07 -33.54
C GLY A 15 13.48 -48.55 -33.64
N LYS A 16 12.78 -47.94 -34.59
CA LYS A 16 12.64 -46.48 -34.69
C LYS A 16 11.92 -45.95 -33.45
N LYS A 17 12.67 -45.46 -32.47
CA LYS A 17 12.19 -44.58 -31.40
C LYS A 17 11.71 -43.27 -32.07
N SER A 18 10.40 -43.08 -32.20
CA SER A 18 9.83 -41.83 -32.70
C SER A 18 10.12 -40.73 -31.68
N ARG A 19 10.98 -39.79 -32.07
CA ARG A 19 11.23 -38.55 -31.32
C ARG A 19 9.93 -37.72 -31.36
N PRO A 20 9.45 -37.17 -30.23
CA PRO A 20 8.30 -36.27 -30.26
C PRO A 20 8.64 -35.07 -31.14
N SER A 21 7.78 -34.79 -32.12
CA SER A 21 7.88 -33.64 -33.00
C SER A 21 7.85 -32.35 -32.17
N PRO A 22 8.73 -31.37 -32.44
CA PRO A 22 8.64 -30.06 -31.81
C PRO A 22 7.29 -29.43 -32.20
N SER A 23 6.55 -28.92 -31.21
CA SER A 23 5.36 -28.11 -31.43
C SER A 23 5.67 -26.96 -32.40
N PRO A 24 4.75 -26.58 -33.32
CA PRO A 24 4.97 -25.46 -34.20
C PRO A 24 5.24 -24.18 -33.38
N PRO A 25 6.12 -23.28 -33.85
CA PRO A 25 6.38 -22.02 -33.15
C PRO A 25 5.09 -21.20 -33.13
N PHE A 26 4.68 -20.72 -31.95
CA PHE A 26 3.60 -19.74 -31.80
C PHE A 26 3.89 -18.54 -32.71
N THR A 27 3.00 -18.25 -33.65
CA THR A 27 3.19 -17.12 -34.58
C THR A 27 2.74 -15.83 -33.90
N ALA A 28 3.37 -14.70 -34.24
CA ALA A 28 3.03 -13.40 -33.68
C ALA A 28 1.55 -13.04 -33.92
N GLU A 29 0.97 -13.49 -35.04
CA GLU A 29 -0.43 -13.30 -35.43
C GLU A 29 -1.42 -13.93 -34.41
N ASP A 30 -1.09 -15.09 -33.84
CA ASP A 30 -1.95 -15.77 -32.86
C ASP A 30 -1.93 -15.09 -31.48
N LEU A 31 -0.85 -14.39 -31.16
CA LEU A 31 -0.63 -13.75 -29.85
C LEU A 31 -1.31 -12.38 -29.76
N MET A 32 -1.45 -11.67 -30.88
CA MET A 32 -2.06 -10.34 -30.96
C MET A 32 -3.50 -10.24 -30.41
N PRO A 33 -4.45 -11.13 -30.78
CA PRO A 33 -5.81 -11.05 -30.25
C PRO A 33 -5.87 -11.36 -28.74
N VAL A 34 -4.97 -12.21 -28.24
CA VAL A 34 -4.88 -12.52 -26.81
C VAL A 34 -4.33 -11.32 -26.03
N LEU A 35 -3.29 -10.66 -26.56
CA LEU A 35 -2.71 -9.47 -25.94
C LEU A 35 -3.69 -8.29 -25.92
N SER A 36 -4.47 -8.09 -26.99
CA SER A 36 -5.49 -7.04 -27.04
C SER A 36 -6.64 -7.33 -26.07
N LEU A 37 -7.08 -8.60 -25.97
CA LEU A 37 -8.09 -9.01 -24.99
C LEU A 37 -7.58 -8.80 -23.55
N LEU A 38 -6.32 -9.14 -23.27
CA LEU A 38 -5.74 -8.97 -21.93
C LEU A 38 -5.58 -7.48 -21.59
N ALA A 39 -5.15 -6.65 -22.55
CA ALA A 39 -5.07 -5.20 -22.36
C ALA A 39 -6.45 -4.58 -22.09
N SER A 40 -7.47 -5.00 -22.85
CA SER A 40 -8.86 -4.58 -22.63
C SER A 40 -9.38 -5.03 -21.26
N ALA A 41 -9.14 -6.29 -20.88
CA ALA A 41 -9.54 -6.81 -19.58
C ALA A 41 -8.89 -6.05 -18.41
N VAL A 42 -7.59 -5.76 -18.49
CA VAL A 42 -6.88 -4.94 -17.49
C VAL A 42 -7.44 -3.52 -17.45
N PHE A 43 -7.69 -2.90 -18.60
CA PHE A 43 -8.27 -1.56 -18.68
C PHE A 43 -9.69 -1.49 -18.08
N LEU A 44 -10.56 -2.43 -18.44
CA LEU A 44 -11.91 -2.52 -17.89
C LEU A 44 -11.89 -2.79 -16.39
N SER A 45 -10.94 -3.60 -15.91
CA SER A 45 -10.76 -3.85 -14.48
C SER A 45 -10.31 -2.61 -13.72
N LEU A 46 -9.40 -1.81 -14.30
CA LEU A 46 -8.96 -0.54 -13.73
C LEU A 46 -10.10 0.48 -13.68
N ARG A 47 -10.93 0.54 -14.71
CA ARG A 47 -12.13 1.40 -14.76
C ARG A 47 -13.19 0.95 -13.77
N PHE A 48 -13.46 -0.34 -13.69
CA PHE A 48 -14.36 -0.89 -12.68
C PHE A 48 -13.89 -0.52 -11.28
N LEU A 49 -12.59 -0.64 -11.01
CA LEU A 49 -12.01 -0.27 -9.72
C LEU A 49 -12.18 1.23 -9.45
N SER A 50 -11.98 2.12 -10.42
CA SER A 50 -12.19 3.56 -10.21
C SER A 50 -13.64 3.92 -9.92
N ASP A 51 -14.59 3.18 -10.50
CA ASP A 51 -16.02 3.46 -10.38
C ASP A 51 -16.62 2.85 -9.09
N THR A 52 -16.08 1.72 -8.63
CA THR A 52 -16.63 0.94 -7.49
C THR A 52 -15.76 0.94 -6.23
N ASP A 53 -14.66 1.69 -6.21
CA ASP A 53 -13.72 1.77 -5.08
C ASP A 53 -14.33 2.26 -3.75
N LEU A 54 -15.51 2.86 -3.75
CA LEU A 54 -16.24 3.28 -2.54
C LEU A 54 -17.02 2.15 -1.84
N LEU A 55 -17.31 1.06 -2.55
CA LEU A 55 -18.06 -0.09 -2.04
C LEU A 55 -17.14 -1.19 -1.49
N LEU A 56 -15.87 -1.17 -1.89
CA LEU A 56 -14.87 -2.15 -1.48
C LEU A 56 -14.12 -1.69 -0.23
N LEU A 57 -13.75 -2.65 0.61
CA LEU A 57 -12.91 -2.34 1.78
C LEU A 57 -11.53 -1.87 1.30
N PRO A 58 -10.88 -0.93 2.02
CA PRO A 58 -9.56 -0.43 1.63
C PRO A 58 -8.52 -1.54 1.39
N SER A 59 -8.54 -2.61 2.18
CA SER A 59 -7.64 -3.76 2.02
C SER A 59 -7.88 -4.50 0.69
N GLN A 60 -9.13 -4.71 0.30
CA GLN A 60 -9.50 -5.35 -0.96
C GLN A 60 -9.08 -4.48 -2.14
N THR A 61 -9.41 -3.18 -2.09
CA THR A 61 -9.05 -2.23 -3.15
C THR A 61 -7.54 -2.16 -3.34
N LEU A 62 -6.75 -2.14 -2.25
CA LEU A 62 -5.28 -2.08 -2.34
C LEU A 62 -4.67 -3.37 -2.90
N SER A 63 -5.20 -4.54 -2.50
CA SER A 63 -4.74 -5.82 -3.04
C SER A 63 -5.03 -5.92 -4.54
N LEU A 64 -6.26 -5.61 -4.96
CA LEU A 64 -6.66 -5.59 -6.36
C LEU A 64 -5.81 -4.61 -7.16
N GLU A 65 -5.62 -3.39 -6.65
CA GLU A 65 -4.79 -2.36 -7.27
C GLU A 65 -3.35 -2.86 -7.52
N SER A 66 -2.73 -3.50 -6.53
CA SER A 66 -1.38 -4.06 -6.68
C SER A 66 -1.31 -5.13 -7.77
N SER A 67 -2.33 -6.00 -7.85
CA SER A 67 -2.39 -7.07 -8.84
C SER A 67 -2.58 -6.54 -10.26
N LEU A 68 -3.43 -5.51 -10.41
CA LEU A 68 -3.69 -4.85 -11.70
C LEU A 68 -2.48 -4.05 -12.18
N PHE A 69 -1.75 -3.38 -11.29
CA PHE A 69 -0.50 -2.72 -11.67
C PHE A 69 0.57 -3.72 -12.08
N SER A 70 0.69 -4.85 -11.37
CA SER A 70 1.60 -5.92 -11.76
C SER A 70 1.22 -6.50 -13.12
N ALA A 71 -0.07 -6.74 -13.37
CA ALA A 71 -0.56 -7.24 -14.66
C ALA A 71 -0.30 -6.23 -15.80
N SER A 72 -0.60 -4.96 -15.56
CA SER A 72 -0.32 -3.87 -16.51
C SER A 72 1.17 -3.75 -16.81
N PHE A 73 2.04 -3.79 -15.79
CA PHE A 73 3.48 -3.69 -15.97
C PHE A 73 4.03 -4.89 -16.75
N SER A 74 3.59 -6.11 -16.43
CA SER A 74 3.94 -7.32 -17.17
C SER A 74 3.46 -7.24 -18.62
N LEU A 75 2.25 -6.74 -18.87
CA LEU A 75 1.75 -6.47 -20.21
C LEU A 75 2.61 -5.47 -20.96
N SER A 76 2.94 -4.32 -20.36
CA SER A 76 3.81 -3.32 -20.98
C SER A 76 5.18 -3.91 -21.33
N ARG A 77 5.71 -4.77 -20.47
CA ARG A 77 6.98 -5.48 -20.71
C ARG A 77 6.85 -6.49 -21.85
N LEU A 78 5.77 -7.25 -21.92
CA LEU A 78 5.48 -8.15 -23.04
C LEU A 78 5.34 -7.37 -24.35
N LEU A 79 4.58 -6.27 -24.35
CA LEU A 79 4.39 -5.41 -25.51
C LEU A 79 5.71 -4.77 -25.99
N SER A 80 6.63 -4.47 -25.07
CA SER A 80 7.97 -3.94 -25.42
C SER A 80 8.86 -4.95 -26.15
N LEU A 81 8.55 -6.24 -26.10
CA LEU A 81 9.27 -7.29 -26.81
C LEU A 81 8.75 -7.53 -28.23
N LEU A 82 7.62 -6.92 -28.61
CA LEU A 82 7.02 -7.10 -29.93
C LEU A 82 7.54 -6.06 -30.95
N PRO A 83 7.64 -6.41 -32.24
CA PRO A 83 7.99 -5.47 -33.31
C PRO A 83 6.99 -4.30 -33.42
N SER A 84 7.48 -3.10 -33.74
CA SER A 84 6.67 -1.88 -33.84
C SER A 84 5.51 -1.95 -34.85
N SER A 85 5.60 -2.82 -35.85
CA SER A 85 4.53 -3.08 -36.83
C SER A 85 3.30 -3.75 -36.20
N SER A 86 3.51 -4.67 -35.25
CA SER A 86 2.44 -5.35 -34.52
C SER A 86 1.71 -4.41 -33.56
N LEU A 87 2.42 -3.44 -32.97
CA LEU A 87 1.82 -2.44 -32.06
C LEU A 87 0.81 -1.51 -32.75
N GLN A 88 0.95 -1.25 -34.05
CA GLN A 88 0.00 -0.44 -34.80
C GLN A 88 -1.37 -1.14 -34.94
N SER A 89 -1.36 -2.46 -35.16
CA SER A 89 -2.57 -3.31 -35.23
C SER A 89 -3.30 -3.40 -33.88
N LEU A 90 -2.56 -3.40 -32.76
CA LEU A 90 -3.17 -3.39 -31.43
C LEU A 90 -3.82 -2.04 -31.11
N LYS A 91 -3.22 -0.94 -31.56
CA LYS A 91 -3.73 0.42 -31.35
C LYS A 91 -5.01 0.71 -32.15
N THR A 92 -5.22 0.03 -33.28
CA THR A 92 -6.48 0.12 -34.05
C THR A 92 -7.58 -0.77 -33.49
N LEU A 93 -7.25 -1.86 -32.78
CA LEU A 93 -8.22 -2.73 -32.12
C LEU A 93 -8.59 -2.28 -30.69
N THR A 94 -7.73 -1.48 -30.06
CA THR A 94 -7.93 -0.99 -28.70
C THR A 94 -8.27 0.50 -28.77
N LEU A 95 -9.54 0.82 -28.53
CA LEU A 95 -10.09 2.15 -28.18
C LEU A 95 -10.62 3.01 -29.35
N GLU A 96 -11.91 2.83 -29.65
CA GLU A 96 -12.80 4.00 -29.78
C GLU A 96 -13.19 4.39 -28.34
N PRO A 97 -12.69 5.52 -27.80
CA PRO A 97 -13.14 6.01 -26.52
C PRO A 97 -14.49 6.67 -26.73
N SER A 98 -15.57 5.90 -26.57
CA SER A 98 -16.92 6.44 -26.70
C SER A 98 -17.08 7.69 -25.82
N PRO A 99 -17.41 8.87 -26.40
CA PRO A 99 -17.51 10.13 -25.69
C PRO A 99 -18.87 10.24 -25.02
N SER A 100 -19.10 9.43 -23.99
CA SER A 100 -20.29 9.58 -23.16
C SER A 100 -20.06 9.00 -21.78
N SER A 101 -19.42 9.81 -20.94
CA SER A 101 -19.77 10.03 -19.53
C SER A 101 -18.68 10.90 -18.93
N SER A 102 -19.00 12.18 -18.78
CA SER A 102 -18.37 13.18 -17.92
C SER A 102 -18.16 12.63 -16.50
N SER A 103 -17.15 11.79 -16.33
CA SER A 103 -16.73 11.29 -15.02
C SER A 103 -15.89 12.40 -14.42
N SER A 104 -16.57 13.25 -13.64
CA SER A 104 -16.00 14.31 -12.82
C SER A 104 -14.60 13.93 -12.34
N SER A 105 -13.61 14.78 -12.65
CA SER A 105 -12.22 14.73 -12.18
C SER A 105 -12.17 14.96 -10.66
N SER A 106 -12.91 14.16 -9.90
CA SER A 106 -13.09 14.25 -8.47
C SER A 106 -12.31 13.11 -7.82
N SER A 107 -11.46 13.46 -6.86
CA SER A 107 -10.67 12.49 -6.10
C SER A 107 -11.60 11.48 -5.43
N TRP A 108 -11.09 10.26 -5.16
CA TRP A 108 -11.84 9.26 -4.40
C TRP A 108 -12.34 9.82 -3.07
N PHE A 109 -11.53 10.66 -2.41
CA PHE A 109 -11.91 11.27 -1.14
C PHE A 109 -13.09 12.23 -1.28
N LEU A 110 -13.16 13.05 -2.34
CA LEU A 110 -14.31 13.90 -2.60
C LEU A 110 -15.56 13.07 -2.90
N ARG A 111 -15.45 12.01 -3.69
CA ARG A 111 -16.55 11.07 -3.93
C ARG A 111 -17.00 10.39 -2.63
N PHE A 112 -16.06 10.03 -1.76
CA PHE A 112 -16.33 9.47 -0.44
C PHE A 112 -17.12 10.46 0.43
N LEU A 113 -16.67 11.70 0.56
CA LEU A 113 -17.35 12.73 1.33
C LEU A 113 -18.76 13.00 0.80
N SER A 114 -18.93 13.10 -0.52
CA SER A 114 -20.24 13.32 -1.16
C SER A 114 -21.18 12.13 -1.00
N SER A 115 -20.67 10.91 -1.02
CA SER A 115 -21.48 9.69 -0.82
C SER A 115 -21.76 9.38 0.65
N SER A 116 -21.08 10.05 1.57
CA SER A 116 -21.23 9.78 3.00
C SER A 116 -22.47 10.47 3.55
N SER A 117 -23.32 9.71 4.25
CA SER A 117 -24.55 10.25 4.84
C SER A 117 -24.25 11.44 5.74
N SER A 118 -25.09 12.46 5.68
CA SER A 118 -25.09 13.54 6.67
C SER A 118 -25.46 13.02 8.06
N HIS A 119 -26.22 11.92 8.13
CA HIS A 119 -26.56 11.23 9.37
C HIS A 119 -25.30 10.57 9.97
N GLY A 120 -25.08 10.78 11.27
CA GLY A 120 -23.78 10.61 11.95
C GLY A 120 -23.21 9.19 12.04
N PHE A 121 -23.85 8.18 11.46
CA PHE A 121 -23.39 6.79 11.52
C PHE A 121 -23.24 6.19 10.11
N ASP A 122 -22.07 6.40 9.51
CA ASP A 122 -21.65 5.75 8.27
C ASP A 122 -20.46 4.83 8.61
N PRO A 123 -20.62 3.50 8.55
CA PRO A 123 -19.60 2.55 9.02
C PRO A 123 -18.30 2.64 8.20
N ARG A 124 -18.37 3.15 6.96
CA ARG A 124 -17.19 3.30 6.09
C ARG A 124 -16.15 4.22 6.69
N TRP A 125 -16.51 5.17 7.55
CA TRP A 125 -15.54 6.02 8.25
C TRP A 125 -14.62 5.21 9.17
N ILE A 126 -15.19 4.22 9.87
CA ILE A 126 -14.43 3.31 10.74
C ILE A 126 -13.52 2.41 9.89
N GLU A 127 -14.02 1.93 8.76
CA GLU A 127 -13.25 1.07 7.86
C GLU A 127 -12.06 1.80 7.23
N VAL A 128 -12.26 3.06 6.81
CA VAL A 128 -11.29 3.88 6.08
C VAL A 128 -10.30 4.62 7.00
N PHE A 129 -10.78 5.17 8.12
CA PHE A 129 -9.98 6.04 8.98
C PHE A 129 -9.79 5.50 10.39
N ARG A 130 -10.39 4.35 10.73
CA ARG A 130 -10.41 3.79 12.10
C ARG A 130 -11.01 4.75 13.13
N MET A 131 -11.89 5.64 12.68
CA MET A 131 -12.59 6.60 13.53
C MET A 131 -13.94 6.99 12.93
N SER A 132 -14.83 7.52 13.77
CA SER A 132 -16.14 8.00 13.33
C SER A 132 -16.03 9.32 12.56
N LYS A 133 -17.03 9.64 11.74
CA LYS A 133 -17.15 10.94 11.06
C LYS A 133 -17.06 12.13 12.04
N PRO A 134 -17.80 12.14 13.17
CA PRO A 134 -17.63 13.20 14.18
C PRO A 134 -16.19 13.30 14.72
N SER A 135 -15.55 12.18 15.04
CA SER A 135 -14.16 12.17 15.54
C SER A 135 -13.19 12.77 14.53
N PHE A 136 -13.37 12.47 13.25
CA PHE A 136 -12.56 13.05 12.17
C PHE A 136 -12.67 14.58 12.13
N TYR A 137 -13.90 15.11 12.15
CA TYR A 137 -14.11 16.56 12.07
C TYR A 137 -13.70 17.28 13.36
N LEU A 138 -13.85 16.65 14.52
CA LEU A 138 -13.30 17.18 15.78
C LEU A 138 -11.77 17.28 15.71
N LEU A 139 -11.09 16.24 15.22
CA LEU A 139 -9.65 16.28 15.02
C LEU A 139 -9.25 17.35 13.99
N LEU A 140 -10.00 17.46 12.89
CA LEU A 140 -9.78 18.48 11.87
C LEU A 140 -9.90 19.89 12.45
N GLN A 141 -10.88 20.15 13.31
CA GLN A 141 -11.07 21.47 13.95
C GLN A 141 -9.84 21.89 14.77
N HIS A 142 -9.24 20.96 15.52
CA HIS A 142 -8.03 21.22 16.29
C HIS A 142 -6.78 21.42 15.43
N LEU A 143 -6.69 20.71 14.30
CA LEU A 143 -5.48 20.72 13.45
C LEU A 143 -5.53 21.77 12.34
N SER A 144 -6.71 22.19 11.90
CA SER A 144 -6.91 23.08 10.75
C SER A 144 -6.02 24.33 10.76
N PRO A 145 -5.84 25.05 11.89
CA PRO A 145 -4.98 26.23 11.93
C PRO A 145 -3.52 25.95 11.54
N SER A 146 -2.99 24.77 11.89
CA SER A 146 -1.61 24.36 11.55
C SER A 146 -1.50 23.78 10.14
N LEU A 147 -2.60 23.27 9.58
CA LEU A 147 -2.64 22.67 8.24
C LEU A 147 -2.84 23.72 7.14
N LEU A 148 -3.42 24.87 7.47
CA LEU A 148 -3.62 26.00 6.55
C LEU A 148 -2.31 26.71 6.16
N SER A 149 -1.22 26.51 6.89
CA SER A 149 0.05 27.21 6.68
C SER A 149 0.76 26.87 5.37
N ASP A 150 0.34 25.83 4.66
CA ASP A 150 0.88 25.46 3.34
C ASP A 150 -0.27 25.24 2.33
N PRO A 151 -0.72 26.26 1.59
CA PRO A 151 -1.85 26.14 0.68
C PRO A 151 -1.57 25.26 -0.55
N SER A 152 -0.30 24.91 -0.81
CA SER A 152 0.10 24.17 -2.02
C SER A 152 -0.37 22.71 -2.05
N SER A 153 -0.74 22.17 -0.89
CA SER A 153 -1.10 20.76 -0.72
C SER A 153 -2.61 20.49 -0.60
N GLY A 154 -3.44 21.49 -0.90
CA GLY A 154 -4.90 21.36 -0.90
C GLY A 154 -5.56 21.69 0.45
N PRO A 155 -6.88 21.45 0.59
CA PRO A 155 -7.63 21.80 1.79
C PRO A 155 -7.30 20.88 2.98
N SER A 156 -7.50 21.38 4.20
CA SER A 156 -7.07 20.73 5.45
C SER A 156 -7.70 19.35 5.67
N ASP A 157 -8.94 19.15 5.22
CA ASP A 157 -9.66 17.88 5.27
C ASP A 157 -8.98 16.80 4.42
N HIS A 158 -8.51 17.16 3.22
CA HIS A 158 -7.77 16.27 2.33
C HIS A 158 -6.43 15.91 2.94
N LYS A 159 -5.73 16.86 3.56
CA LYS A 159 -4.46 16.59 4.24
C LYS A 159 -4.63 15.62 5.38
N LEU A 160 -5.60 15.88 6.26
CA LEU A 160 -5.90 15.01 7.39
C LEU A 160 -6.33 13.62 6.92
N GLY A 161 -7.25 13.55 5.95
CA GLY A 161 -7.70 12.29 5.35
C GLY A 161 -6.55 11.50 4.73
N THR A 162 -5.67 12.15 3.98
CA THR A 162 -4.46 11.55 3.38
C THR A 162 -3.61 10.86 4.44
N ALA A 163 -3.33 11.58 5.54
CA ALA A 163 -2.48 11.07 6.61
C ALA A 163 -3.15 9.93 7.38
N LEU A 164 -4.42 10.11 7.78
CA LEU A 164 -5.17 9.09 8.53
C LEU A 164 -5.37 7.82 7.73
N PHE A 165 -5.68 7.92 6.43
CA PHE A 165 -5.82 6.76 5.57
C PHE A 165 -4.52 5.94 5.50
N ARG A 166 -3.37 6.64 5.42
CA ARG A 166 -2.07 5.97 5.47
C ARG A 166 -1.80 5.33 6.83
N LEU A 167 -2.12 6.00 7.94
CA LEU A 167 -1.96 5.43 9.28
C LEU A 167 -2.85 4.19 9.50
N ALA A 168 -4.08 4.23 9.00
CA ALA A 168 -5.06 3.16 9.16
C ALA A 168 -4.72 1.88 8.37
N HIS A 169 -4.04 2.01 7.23
CA HIS A 169 -3.86 0.92 6.26
C HIS A 169 -2.41 0.68 5.84
N ALA A 170 -1.44 1.45 6.35
CA ALA A 170 -0.05 1.44 5.92
C ALA A 170 0.15 1.66 4.40
N THR A 171 -0.84 2.29 3.73
CA THR A 171 -0.89 2.42 2.27
C THR A 171 0.30 3.20 1.71
N PRO A 172 0.99 2.72 0.66
CA PRO A 172 2.12 3.43 0.05
C PRO A 172 1.71 4.80 -0.51
N PHE A 173 2.66 5.74 -0.54
CA PHE A 173 2.38 7.14 -0.89
C PHE A 173 1.84 7.34 -2.31
N HIS A 174 2.18 6.49 -3.29
CA HIS A 174 1.69 6.62 -4.65
C HIS A 174 0.18 6.31 -4.75
N SER A 175 -0.31 5.28 -4.05
CA SER A 175 -1.74 4.94 -4.01
C SER A 175 -2.53 6.00 -3.23
N VAL A 176 -1.97 6.50 -2.12
CA VAL A 176 -2.58 7.60 -1.37
C VAL A 176 -2.68 8.86 -2.24
N ALA A 177 -1.59 9.24 -2.92
CA ALA A 177 -1.60 10.41 -3.78
C ALA A 177 -2.70 10.35 -4.85
N ARG A 178 -2.86 9.19 -5.51
CA ARG A 178 -3.93 9.00 -6.50
C ARG A 178 -5.32 9.13 -5.89
N ARG A 179 -5.59 8.47 -4.75
CA ARG A 179 -6.92 8.47 -4.11
C ARG A 179 -7.33 9.85 -3.63
N PHE A 180 -6.38 10.62 -3.11
CA PHE A 180 -6.65 11.97 -2.59
C PHE A 180 -6.47 13.07 -3.65
N GLY A 181 -6.12 12.73 -4.89
CA GLY A 181 -5.94 13.70 -5.97
C GLY A 181 -4.70 14.60 -5.82
N LEU A 182 -3.66 14.11 -5.13
CA LEU A 182 -2.41 14.83 -4.94
C LEU A 182 -1.51 14.70 -6.18
N PRO A 183 -0.74 15.75 -6.52
CA PRO A 183 0.01 15.81 -7.79
C PRO A 183 1.18 14.82 -7.85
N SER A 184 1.70 14.37 -6.70
CA SER A 184 2.82 13.43 -6.66
C SER A 184 2.86 12.61 -5.37
N PRO A 185 3.52 11.44 -5.35
CA PRO A 185 3.79 10.68 -4.13
C PRO A 185 4.61 11.49 -3.10
N THR A 186 5.52 12.36 -3.57
CA THR A 186 6.30 13.25 -2.71
C THR A 186 5.42 14.27 -2.00
N ALA A 187 4.39 14.80 -2.67
CA ALA A 187 3.41 15.67 -2.03
C ALA A 187 2.64 14.93 -0.93
N ALA A 188 2.19 13.69 -1.18
CA ALA A 188 1.54 12.85 -0.16
C ALA A 188 2.45 12.59 1.06
N CYS A 189 3.75 12.35 0.82
CA CYS A 189 4.74 12.19 1.88
C CYS A 189 4.88 13.46 2.73
N ARG A 190 5.00 14.63 2.10
CA ARG A 190 5.06 15.92 2.80
C ARG A 190 3.81 16.17 3.65
N VAL A 191 2.63 15.97 3.06
CA VAL A 191 1.34 16.10 3.74
C VAL A 191 1.26 15.18 4.96
N PHE A 192 1.66 13.92 4.82
CA PHE A 192 1.67 12.97 5.92
C PHE A 192 2.50 13.47 7.11
N TYR A 193 3.74 13.91 6.87
CA TYR A 193 4.60 14.43 7.93
C TYR A 193 4.11 15.76 8.50
N GLN A 194 3.54 16.63 7.67
CA GLN A 194 2.91 17.88 8.12
C GLN A 194 1.79 17.60 9.12
N VAL A 195 0.91 16.64 8.83
CA VAL A 195 -0.17 16.26 9.74
C VAL A 195 0.38 15.61 11.01
N CYS A 196 1.34 14.69 10.90
CA CYS A 196 1.95 14.07 12.09
C CYS A 196 2.62 15.11 13.01
N LYS A 197 3.31 16.08 12.42
CA LYS A 197 3.87 17.22 13.16
C LYS A 197 2.77 18.05 13.81
N ALA A 198 1.71 18.42 13.08
CA ALA A 198 0.60 19.18 13.65
C ALA A 198 -0.10 18.45 14.81
N VAL A 199 -0.30 17.14 14.69
CA VAL A 199 -0.82 16.29 15.77
C VAL A 199 0.11 16.32 16.98
N THR A 200 1.42 16.22 16.77
CA THR A 200 2.40 16.21 17.87
C THR A 200 2.48 17.58 18.55
N ASP A 201 2.47 18.66 17.78
CA ASP A 201 2.54 20.03 18.31
C ASP A 201 1.25 20.41 19.06
N GLN A 202 0.08 20.08 18.51
CA GLN A 202 -1.21 20.50 19.07
C GLN A 202 -1.76 19.53 20.12
N LEU A 203 -1.64 18.22 19.90
CA LEU A 203 -2.19 17.19 20.79
C LEU A 203 -1.13 16.45 21.60
N GLY A 204 0.16 16.65 21.34
CA GLY A 204 1.24 15.95 22.06
C GLY A 204 1.21 16.15 23.57
N HIS A 205 0.69 17.30 24.05
CA HIS A 205 0.51 17.55 25.47
C HIS A 205 -0.49 16.59 26.13
N LEU A 206 -1.51 16.12 25.40
CA LEU A 206 -2.46 15.10 25.88
C LEU A 206 -1.79 13.74 26.06
N PHE A 207 -0.68 13.50 25.36
CA PHE A 207 0.10 12.27 25.41
C PHE A 207 1.29 12.36 26.37
N LYS A 208 1.46 13.47 27.11
CA LYS A 208 2.42 13.59 28.21
C LYS A 208 1.90 12.86 29.46
N LEU A 209 1.69 11.56 29.36
CA LEU A 209 1.20 10.71 30.45
C LEU A 209 2.27 10.52 31.55
N SER A 210 3.55 10.75 31.25
CA SER A 210 4.66 10.58 32.18
C SER A 210 4.74 11.64 33.27
N SER A 211 4.12 12.82 33.10
CA SER A 211 4.15 13.87 34.12
C SER A 211 3.32 13.54 35.36
N ASP A 212 2.39 12.59 35.28
CA ASP A 212 1.58 12.13 36.41
C ASP A 212 1.17 10.65 36.26
N LEU A 213 2.18 9.78 36.32
CA LEU A 213 2.01 8.34 36.12
C LEU A 213 1.04 7.73 37.14
N GLN A 214 1.00 8.24 38.37
CA GLN A 214 0.10 7.77 39.42
C GLN A 214 -1.36 8.03 39.06
N ARG A 215 -1.68 9.23 38.58
CA ARG A 215 -3.03 9.54 38.08
C ARG A 215 -3.41 8.70 36.86
N VAL A 216 -2.47 8.43 35.96
CA VAL A 216 -2.70 7.59 34.79
C VAL A 216 -3.01 6.15 35.21
N VAL A 217 -2.20 5.56 36.10
CA VAL A 217 -2.43 4.21 36.65
C VAL A 217 -3.77 4.14 37.38
N GLN A 218 -4.10 5.16 38.18
CA GLN A 218 -5.38 5.23 38.88
C GLN A 218 -6.56 5.28 37.90
N GLY A 219 -6.46 6.06 36.82
CA GLY A 219 -7.48 6.14 35.77
C GLY A 219 -7.69 4.81 35.04
N PHE A 220 -6.61 4.13 34.66
CA PHE A 220 -6.71 2.78 34.07
C PHE A 220 -7.27 1.75 35.05
N THR A 221 -6.95 1.86 36.33
CA THR A 221 -7.54 1.01 37.38
C THR A 221 -9.05 1.23 37.48
N TRP A 222 -9.51 2.49 37.40
CA TRP A 222 -10.94 2.82 37.42
C TRP A 222 -11.67 2.33 36.17
N MET A 223 -11.00 2.32 35.02
CA MET A 223 -11.51 1.73 33.77
C MET A 223 -11.41 0.20 33.74
N SER A 224 -11.00 -0.45 34.84
CA SER A 224 -10.77 -1.91 34.90
C SER A 224 -9.73 -2.42 33.89
N LEU A 225 -8.75 -1.59 33.54
CA LEU A 225 -7.69 -1.86 32.56
C LEU A 225 -6.27 -1.60 33.14
N PRO A 226 -5.92 -2.10 34.34
CA PRO A 226 -4.65 -1.77 35.00
C PRO A 226 -3.39 -2.19 34.20
N ASN A 227 -3.51 -3.24 33.36
CA ASN A 227 -2.40 -3.73 32.54
C ASN A 227 -2.10 -2.86 31.31
N CYS A 228 -3.00 -1.95 30.92
CA CYS A 228 -2.79 -1.06 29.77
C CYS A 228 -1.70 0.00 30.03
N CYS A 229 -1.36 0.26 31.30
CA CYS A 229 -0.25 1.13 31.66
C CYS A 229 1.10 0.63 31.11
N GLY A 230 1.28 -0.69 30.99
CA GLY A 230 2.50 -1.30 30.46
C GLY A 230 2.67 -1.12 28.95
N VAL A 231 1.56 -1.16 28.19
CA VAL A 231 1.56 -1.00 26.72
C VAL A 231 1.99 0.40 26.29
N LEU A 232 1.76 1.39 27.14
CA LEU A 232 2.17 2.78 26.90
C LEU A 232 3.69 3.01 27.02
N GLY A 233 4.49 1.96 27.30
CA GLY A 233 5.95 2.03 27.29
C GLY A 233 6.56 2.78 28.47
N PHE A 234 5.77 3.10 29.49
CA PHE A 234 6.23 3.85 30.67
C PHE A 234 6.88 2.96 31.75
N ALA A 235 6.68 1.64 31.69
CA ALA A 235 7.35 0.69 32.58
C ALA A 235 8.68 0.22 31.95
N ARG A 236 9.76 0.99 32.15
CA ARG A 236 11.09 0.37 32.17
C ARG A 236 11.24 -0.26 33.55
N PHE A 237 11.04 -1.56 33.66
CA PHE A 237 11.47 -2.28 34.84
C PHE A 237 13.00 -2.16 34.88
N SER A 238 13.54 -1.58 35.96
CA SER A 238 14.96 -1.77 36.26
C SER A 238 15.15 -3.26 36.44
N ILE A 239 15.81 -3.91 35.49
CA ILE A 239 16.35 -5.25 35.71
C ILE A 239 17.43 -5.02 36.76
N GLU A 240 17.13 -5.33 38.02
CA GLU A 240 18.13 -5.43 39.07
C GLU A 240 18.98 -6.66 38.75
N GLY A 241 19.91 -6.47 37.81
CA GLY A 241 20.96 -7.41 37.54
C GLY A 241 21.90 -7.34 38.72
N GLU A 242 21.74 -8.27 39.66
CA GLU A 242 22.76 -8.61 40.64
C GLU A 242 23.98 -9.20 39.90
N LEU A 243 24.72 -8.35 39.18
CA LEU A 243 26.05 -8.65 38.69
C LEU A 243 27.02 -8.38 39.84
N LYS A 244 27.03 -9.33 40.75
CA LYS A 244 28.11 -9.60 41.69
C LYS A 244 29.40 -9.79 40.89
N GLY A 245 30.27 -8.78 40.89
CA GLY A 245 31.55 -8.88 40.21
C GLY A 245 32.43 -7.64 40.32
N GLY A 246 33.19 -7.54 41.41
CA GLY A 246 34.54 -6.98 41.37
C GLY A 246 34.70 -5.49 41.66
N SER A 247 35.14 -5.20 42.89
CA SER A 247 35.75 -3.94 43.31
C SER A 247 36.90 -3.50 42.40
N MET A 248 36.93 -2.23 42.00
CA MET A 248 38.18 -1.46 41.95
C MET A 248 37.92 0.06 42.01
N ALA A 249 38.17 0.59 43.22
CA ALA A 249 38.75 1.90 43.53
C ALA A 249 38.11 3.20 42.98
N SER A 250 37.42 3.91 43.89
CA SER A 250 37.59 5.37 44.03
C SER A 250 39.04 5.70 44.40
N PRO A 251 39.55 6.83 43.88
CA PRO A 251 39.90 7.97 44.75
C PRO A 251 39.40 9.28 44.09
N ASP A 252 39.09 10.39 44.72
CA ASP A 252 39.16 10.92 46.07
C ASP A 252 38.09 12.03 46.13
N SER A 253 37.56 12.33 47.32
CA SER A 253 36.81 13.56 47.60
C SER A 253 37.59 14.38 48.65
N PRO A 254 37.06 15.52 49.12
CA PRO A 254 37.41 16.89 48.77
C PRO A 254 38.28 17.59 49.84
N LEU A 255 38.84 18.77 49.54
CA LEU A 255 39.33 19.69 50.58
C LEU A 255 38.77 21.09 50.37
N ARG A 256 37.81 21.45 51.24
CA ARG A 256 37.44 22.82 51.59
C ARG A 256 37.64 22.95 53.10
N GLY A 257 38.37 23.97 53.55
CA GLY A 257 38.39 24.36 54.96
C GLY A 257 39.61 25.17 55.38
N SER A 258 39.56 26.49 55.15
CA SER A 258 39.71 27.56 56.15
C SER A 258 39.56 28.92 55.45
#